data_AF-X6FYY6-F1
#
_entry.id   AF-X6FYY6-F1
#
_cell.length_a   1.000
_cell.length_b   1.000
_cell.length_c   1.000
_cell.angle_alpha   90.00
_cell.angle_beta   90.00
_cell.angle_gamma   90.00
#
_symmetry.space_group_name_H-M   'P 1'
#
loop_
_entity.id
_entity.type
_entity.pdbx_description
1 polymer ?
#
loop_
_entity_poly.entity_id
_entity_poly.type
_entity_poly.pdbx_seq_one_letter_code
_entity_poly.pdbx_strand_id
1 'polypeptide(L)'
;MAQKPKITTGTNDRPRNETIGQSGEGLPDDSSTSLEVDETAVARLRKQLHGKPEHFGEDNPDEVPPGTPGAGEHFCRRCAGTGMIDGRTCPECGGTGKVTTPIGGG
;
A
#
# COMPACT_ATOMS: atom_id res chain seq x y z
N MET A 1 -7.81 -26.68 37.32
CA MET A 1 -7.61 -26.86 35.86
C MET A 1 -6.12 -27.14 35.64
N ALA A 2 -5.77 -28.29 35.07
CA ALA A 2 -4.36 -28.65 34.86
C ALA A 2 -3.75 -27.75 33.77
N GLN A 3 -2.58 -27.16 34.04
CA GLN A 3 -1.87 -26.33 33.05
C GLN A 3 -1.39 -27.25 31.90
N LYS A 4 -1.73 -26.88 30.66
CA LYS A 4 -1.36 -27.64 29.46
C LYS A 4 0.18 -27.67 29.30
N PRO A 5 0.75 -28.74 28.73
CA PRO A 5 2.21 -28.90 28.60
C PRO A 5 2.80 -27.80 27.72
N LYS A 6 3.77 -27.08 28.28
CA LYS A 6 4.56 -26.04 27.61
C LYS A 6 5.53 -26.65 26.62
N ILE A 7 5.85 -25.93 25.53
CA ILE A 7 6.78 -26.39 24.50
C ILE A 7 8.20 -25.96 24.83
N THR A 8 8.34 -24.78 25.40
CA THR A 8 9.60 -24.12 25.74
C THR A 8 9.44 -23.40 27.09
N THR A 9 10.56 -22.96 27.66
CA THR A 9 10.60 -22.15 28.90
C THR A 9 10.88 -20.68 28.62
N GLY A 10 10.91 -20.26 27.35
CA GLY A 10 11.22 -18.89 26.96
C GLY A 10 10.08 -17.90 27.25
N THR A 11 10.40 -16.61 27.31
CA THR A 11 9.44 -15.53 27.61
C THR A 11 8.28 -15.43 26.60
N ASN A 12 8.46 -15.97 25.40
CA ASN A 12 7.45 -16.01 24.33
C ASN A 12 6.73 -17.38 24.24
N ASP A 13 6.79 -18.23 25.27
CA ASP A 13 6.18 -19.56 25.21
C ASP A 13 4.65 -19.50 25.05
N ARG A 14 4.14 -20.23 24.05
CA ARG A 14 2.71 -20.32 23.73
C ARG A 14 2.25 -21.79 23.68
N PRO A 15 1.11 -22.16 24.28
CA PRO A 15 0.62 -23.54 24.27
C PRO A 15 0.32 -24.06 22.86
N ARG A 16 0.64 -25.34 22.58
CA ARG A 16 0.45 -25.96 21.25
C ARG A 16 -0.99 -25.88 20.73
N ASN A 17 -1.96 -26.00 21.63
CA ASN A 17 -3.38 -26.18 21.31
C ASN A 17 -4.23 -25.00 21.80
N GLU A 18 -3.72 -23.79 21.65
CA GLU A 18 -4.51 -22.56 21.81
C GLU A 18 -4.73 -21.91 20.46
N THR A 19 -5.88 -21.28 20.24
CA THR A 19 -6.20 -20.63 18.97
C THR A 19 -5.40 -19.33 18.83
N ILE A 20 -5.09 -18.92 17.61
CA ILE A 20 -4.47 -17.61 17.34
C ILE A 20 -5.61 -16.64 17.09
N GLY A 21 -6.02 -15.85 18.08
CA GLY A 21 -7.04 -14.81 17.90
C GLY A 21 -8.47 -15.33 17.71
N GLN A 22 -9.21 -14.74 16.76
CA GLN A 22 -10.66 -14.89 16.55
C GLN A 22 -11.14 -16.32 16.23
N SER A 23 -10.25 -17.29 16.04
CA SER A 23 -10.59 -18.69 15.73
C SER A 23 -11.00 -19.53 16.95
N GLY A 24 -11.39 -18.90 18.07
CA GLY A 24 -11.92 -19.58 19.26
C GLY A 24 -13.31 -20.19 19.02
N GLU A 25 -13.79 -21.02 19.94
CA GLU A 25 -15.15 -21.54 19.88
C GLU A 25 -16.19 -20.40 19.94
N GLY A 26 -17.07 -20.39 18.95
CA GLY A 26 -18.06 -19.34 18.68
C GLY A 26 -18.17 -19.12 17.17
N LEU A 27 -19.38 -19.14 16.61
CA LEU A 27 -19.53 -18.68 15.23
C LEU A 27 -19.16 -17.20 15.18
N PRO A 28 -18.38 -16.74 14.19
CA PRO A 28 -18.23 -15.31 13.95
C PRO A 28 -19.63 -14.70 13.78
N ASP A 29 -19.84 -13.51 14.37
CA ASP A 29 -21.11 -12.80 14.25
C ASP A 29 -21.27 -12.29 12.80
N ASP A 30 -21.83 -13.15 11.96
CA ASP A 30 -22.17 -12.85 10.56
C ASP A 30 -23.47 -12.03 10.45
N SER A 31 -23.97 -11.49 11.57
CA SER A 31 -25.14 -10.61 11.65
C SER A 31 -24.93 -9.23 11.01
N SER A 32 -23.84 -9.05 10.25
CA SER A 32 -23.62 -7.87 9.45
C SER A 32 -24.83 -7.62 8.56
N THR A 33 -25.48 -6.48 8.77
CA THR A 33 -26.61 -6.06 7.94
C THR A 33 -26.09 -5.81 6.53
N SER A 34 -26.74 -6.40 5.52
CA SER A 34 -26.46 -6.05 4.13
C SER A 34 -26.62 -4.55 3.97
N LEU A 35 -25.67 -3.90 3.30
CA LEU A 35 -25.77 -2.47 3.04
C LEU A 35 -26.99 -2.23 2.16
N GLU A 36 -28.08 -1.75 2.73
CA GLU A 36 -29.22 -1.27 1.95
C GLU A 36 -28.78 0.01 1.25
N VAL A 37 -28.66 -0.10 -0.07
CA VAL A 37 -28.14 0.97 -0.91
C VAL A 37 -29.29 1.94 -1.21
N ASP A 38 -29.44 2.95 -0.36
CA ASP A 38 -30.30 4.10 -0.67
C ASP A 38 -29.56 5.08 -1.60
N GLU A 39 -30.31 5.79 -2.44
CA GLU A 39 -29.77 6.75 -3.41
C GLU A 39 -28.90 7.83 -2.72
N THR A 40 -29.23 8.19 -1.48
CA THR A 40 -28.45 9.13 -0.67
C THR A 40 -27.10 8.56 -0.23
N ALA A 41 -27.04 7.26 0.07
CA ALA A 41 -25.81 6.56 0.41
C ALA A 41 -24.90 6.42 -0.83
N VAL A 42 -25.48 6.12 -2.00
CA VAL A 42 -24.76 6.09 -3.28
C VAL A 42 -24.19 7.46 -3.61
N ALA A 43 -24.97 8.53 -3.42
CA ALA A 43 -24.53 9.89 -3.67
C ALA A 43 -23.37 10.31 -2.74
N ARG A 44 -23.43 9.95 -1.46
CA ARG A 44 -22.35 10.18 -0.49
C ARG A 44 -21.08 9.42 -0.87
N LEU A 45 -21.21 8.16 -1.24
CA LEU A 45 -20.08 7.32 -1.66
C LEU A 45 -19.46 7.86 -2.95
N ARG A 46 -20.25 8.20 -3.97
CA ARG A 46 -19.75 8.85 -5.20
C ARG A 46 -19.01 10.15 -4.89
N LYS A 47 -19.53 10.97 -3.98
CA LYS A 47 -18.86 12.22 -3.59
C LYS A 47 -17.54 11.99 -2.85
N GLN A 48 -17.43 10.91 -2.07
CA GLN A 48 -16.19 10.52 -1.39
C GLN A 48 -15.18 9.88 -2.35
N LEU A 49 -15.65 9.05 -3.30
CA LEU A 49 -14.82 8.39 -4.31
C LEU A 49 -14.39 9.32 -5.45
N HIS A 50 -15.20 10.34 -5.76
CA HIS A 50 -14.77 11.49 -6.57
C HIS A 50 -13.88 12.42 -5.72
N GLY A 51 -12.90 11.85 -5.02
CA GLY A 51 -11.74 12.60 -4.58
C GLY A 51 -11.18 13.40 -5.76
N LYS A 52 -10.53 14.53 -5.45
CA LYS A 52 -9.75 15.33 -6.42
C LYS A 52 -9.03 14.33 -7.33
N PRO A 53 -9.02 14.51 -8.67
CA PRO A 53 -8.27 13.62 -9.55
C PRO A 53 -6.93 13.43 -8.87
N GLU A 54 -6.72 12.21 -8.38
CA GLU A 54 -5.57 11.87 -7.57
C GLU A 54 -4.36 12.42 -8.31
N HIS A 55 -3.38 12.91 -7.54
CA HIS A 55 -2.17 13.57 -7.96
C HIS A 55 -1.34 12.68 -8.92
N PHE A 56 -1.87 12.46 -10.12
CA PHE A 56 -1.34 11.64 -11.20
C PHE A 56 -0.63 12.52 -12.24
N GLY A 57 -0.57 13.83 -12.00
CA GLY A 57 0.27 14.78 -12.71
C GLY A 57 1.36 15.28 -11.78
N GLU A 58 2.54 15.65 -12.26
CA GLU A 58 3.15 15.52 -13.58
C GLU A 58 4.67 15.25 -13.41
N ASP A 59 5.12 15.04 -12.17
CA ASP A 59 6.52 15.05 -11.77
C ASP A 59 6.80 13.98 -10.71
N ASN A 60 8.02 13.44 -10.72
CA ASN A 60 8.48 12.52 -9.68
C ASN A 60 8.73 13.29 -8.37
N PRO A 61 8.05 12.97 -7.25
CA PRO A 61 8.24 13.70 -5.99
C PRO A 61 9.63 13.50 -5.36
N ASP A 62 10.32 12.41 -5.71
CA ASP A 62 11.68 12.11 -5.27
C ASP A 62 12.74 12.73 -6.20
N GLU A 63 12.35 13.41 -7.29
CA GLU A 63 13.30 13.97 -8.24
C GLU A 63 14.02 15.19 -7.67
N VAL A 64 15.34 15.18 -7.83
CA VAL A 64 16.24 16.24 -7.39
C VAL A 64 17.06 16.75 -8.57
N PRO A 65 17.51 18.01 -8.52
CA PRO A 65 18.32 18.57 -9.59
C PRO A 65 19.57 17.72 -9.89
N PRO A 66 20.00 17.63 -11.16
CA PRO A 66 21.21 16.93 -11.54
C PRO A 66 22.44 17.54 -10.84
N GLY A 67 23.32 16.68 -10.33
CA GLY A 67 24.51 17.10 -9.58
C GLY A 67 24.28 17.34 -8.09
N THR A 68 23.07 17.11 -7.56
CA THR A 68 22.82 17.09 -6.11
C THR A 68 23.73 16.04 -5.45
N PRO A 69 24.57 16.40 -4.46
CA PRO A 69 25.44 15.44 -3.77
C PRO A 69 24.64 14.29 -3.17
N GLY A 70 25.08 13.05 -3.44
CA GLY A 70 24.36 11.86 -3.00
C GLY A 70 23.10 11.53 -3.81
N ALA A 71 22.85 12.19 -4.95
CA ALA A 71 21.83 11.81 -5.92
C ALA A 71 22.42 11.11 -7.15
N GLY A 72 21.60 10.30 -7.83
CA GLY A 72 21.97 9.65 -9.09
C GLY A 72 20.76 9.28 -9.93
N GLU A 73 21.03 8.79 -11.13
CA GLU A 73 19.97 8.34 -12.04
C GLU A 73 19.40 6.99 -11.60
N HIS A 74 18.09 6.93 -11.44
CA HIS A 74 17.33 5.70 -11.21
C HIS A 74 16.31 5.49 -12.33
N PHE A 75 15.92 4.23 -12.54
CA PHE A 75 14.86 3.92 -13.49
C PHE A 75 13.54 4.55 -13.02
N CYS A 76 12.84 5.21 -13.95
CA CYS A 76 11.52 5.77 -13.72
C CYS A 76 10.55 4.64 -13.34
N ARG A 77 9.99 4.70 -12.13
CA ARG A 77 9.15 3.63 -11.56
C ARG A 77 7.82 3.51 -12.31
N ARG A 78 7.30 4.61 -12.85
CA ARG A 78 5.99 4.64 -13.52
C ARG A 78 6.01 4.00 -14.91
N CYS A 79 7.10 4.16 -15.66
CA CYS A 79 7.25 3.53 -16.99
C CYS A 79 8.20 2.32 -17.00
N ALA A 80 8.72 1.92 -15.84
CA ALA A 80 9.72 0.86 -15.69
C ALA A 80 10.94 1.02 -16.63
N GLY A 81 11.41 2.26 -16.80
CA GLY A 81 12.56 2.54 -17.65
C GLY A 81 12.29 2.67 -19.15
N THR A 82 11.05 2.45 -19.61
CA THR A 82 10.73 2.47 -21.05
C THR A 82 10.59 3.86 -21.65
N GLY A 83 10.34 4.88 -20.82
CA GLY A 83 10.00 6.23 -21.26
C GLY A 83 8.57 6.38 -21.80
N MET A 84 7.76 5.31 -21.84
CA MET A 84 6.41 5.37 -22.39
C MET A 84 5.36 4.70 -21.50
N ILE A 85 4.15 5.23 -21.52
CA ILE A 85 2.97 4.68 -20.86
C ILE A 85 1.82 4.77 -21.85
N ASP A 86 1.17 3.63 -22.15
CA ASP A 86 0.05 3.54 -23.10
C ASP A 86 0.33 4.19 -24.47
N GLY A 87 1.57 4.05 -24.96
CA GLY A 87 2.03 4.62 -26.22
C GLY A 87 2.26 6.13 -26.23
N ARG A 88 2.20 6.79 -25.06
CA ARG A 88 2.51 8.22 -24.88
C ARG A 88 3.79 8.38 -24.07
N THR A 89 4.44 9.52 -24.23
CA THR A 89 5.60 9.91 -23.42
C THR A 89 5.24 9.84 -21.93
N CYS A 90 6.08 9.17 -21.13
CA CYS A 90 5.90 9.12 -19.69
C CYS A 90 6.03 10.54 -19.12
N PRO A 91 4.99 11.10 -18.46
CA PRO A 91 5.05 12.46 -17.92
C PRO A 91 6.08 12.56 -16.78
N GLU A 92 6.24 11.49 -15.99
CA GLU A 92 7.12 11.47 -14.81
C GLU A 92 8.61 11.61 -15.14
N CYS A 93 9.06 11.18 -16.33
CA CYS A 93 10.48 11.28 -16.73
C CYS A 93 10.67 12.03 -18.06
N GLY A 94 9.62 12.66 -18.58
CA GLY A 94 9.65 13.32 -19.89
C GLY A 94 10.07 12.41 -21.06
N GLY A 95 9.93 11.09 -20.90
CA GLY A 95 10.30 10.10 -21.92
C GLY A 95 11.72 9.55 -21.85
N THR A 96 12.54 9.97 -20.89
CA THR A 96 13.93 9.47 -20.77
C THR A 96 14.02 8.05 -20.20
N GLY A 97 12.98 7.60 -19.49
CA GLY A 97 12.99 6.36 -18.73
C GLY A 97 13.80 6.44 -17.42
N LYS A 98 14.38 7.59 -17.08
CA LYS A 98 15.19 7.78 -15.87
C LYS A 98 14.82 9.06 -15.14
N VAL A 99 15.04 9.08 -13.83
CA VAL A 99 14.83 10.21 -12.94
C VAL A 99 16.03 10.35 -12.02
N THR A 100 16.48 11.57 -11.74
CA THR A 100 17.57 11.79 -10.78
C THR A 100 16.98 11.84 -9.39
N THR A 101 17.28 10.88 -8.54
CA THR A 101 16.76 10.80 -7.17
C THR A 101 17.89 10.63 -6.16
N PRO A 102 17.69 10.96 -4.87
CA PRO A 102 18.65 10.66 -3.82
C PRO A 102 19.00 9.17 -3.78
N ILE A 103 20.28 8.86 -3.64
CA ILE A 103 20.80 7.52 -3.40
C ILE A 103 20.97 7.35 -1.88
N GLY A 104 19.91 6.92 -1.19
CA GLY A 104 19.97 6.72 0.27
C GLY A 104 18.76 5.99 0.82
N GLY A 105 18.97 4.81 1.41
CA GLY A 105 18.00 4.18 2.31
C GLY A 105 17.95 4.96 3.63
N GLY A 106 16.74 5.15 4.16
CA GLY A 106 16.45 6.04 5.29
C GLY A 106 17.06 5.67 6.64
#